data_AF-A0A5K1U7H8-F1
#
_entry.id   AF-A0A5K1U7H8-F1
#
_cell.length_a   1.000
_cell.length_b   1.000
_cell.length_c   1.000
_cell.angle_alpha   90.00
_cell.angle_beta   90.00
_cell.angle_gamma   90.00
#
_symmetry.space_group_name_H-M   'P 1'
#
loop_
_entity.id
_entity.type
_entity.pdbx_description
1 polymer ?
#
loop_
_entity_poly.entity_id
_entity_poly.type
_entity_poly.pdbx_seq_one_letter_code
_entity_poly.pdbx_strand_id
1 'polypeptide(L)'
;MSRVALVADPVANAATQARRYFITINNPNSNEIYSLKALDYKYIIIAQEIAPTTGTPHIHCLVLFNAAKRNIIYEDGTAPHTGIGDTFKQMVQEAKNGTIDSACLMYCRYERFFQRFIPKTDFVYDSELSSKNAWIYGPSATGKSRLVREYAKSRGYRIYEKLSNKWWDNYDGEEIVLIEDLDPQVCKLLVHHIKLWADRYPFRAEIKGGSVRLEPRFQFIVTSNYSLAECFEGPDGAAIARRFDEWEMMSEEDSLSFTWKSVTLD
;
A
#
# COMPACT_ATOMS: atom_id res chain seq x y z
N MET A 1 -63.43 12.42 -1.56
CA MET A 1 -62.34 11.88 -2.38
C MET A 1 -61.24 12.93 -2.51
N SER A 2 -60.26 12.92 -1.60
CA SER A 2 -59.07 13.77 -1.70
C SER A 2 -57.95 12.94 -2.31
N ARG A 3 -57.59 13.24 -3.56
CA ARG A 3 -56.40 12.68 -4.22
C ARG A 3 -55.18 13.42 -3.67
N VAL A 4 -54.34 12.74 -2.89
CA VAL A 4 -53.00 13.24 -2.56
C VAL A 4 -52.17 13.10 -3.85
N ALA A 5 -51.68 14.21 -4.36
CA ALA A 5 -50.86 14.25 -5.57
C ALA A 5 -49.48 13.63 -5.28
N LEU A 6 -49.15 12.56 -6.00
CA LEU A 6 -47.81 11.98 -6.02
C LEU A 6 -47.02 12.67 -7.14
N VAL A 7 -46.02 13.46 -6.78
CA VAL A 7 -45.09 14.07 -7.73
C VAL A 7 -43.94 13.09 -7.95
N ALA A 8 -43.71 12.71 -9.20
CA ALA A 8 -42.64 11.78 -9.58
C ALA A 8 -41.28 12.48 -9.58
N ASP A 9 -40.26 11.85 -8.99
CA ASP A 9 -38.87 12.25 -9.18
C ASP A 9 -38.38 11.79 -10.58
N PRO A 10 -37.93 12.70 -11.46
CA PRO A 10 -37.50 12.36 -12.81
C PRO A 10 -36.17 11.60 -12.90
N VAL A 11 -35.47 11.33 -11.79
CA VAL A 11 -34.11 10.74 -11.81
C VAL A 11 -34.07 9.26 -11.38
N ALA A 12 -35.19 8.64 -11.02
CA ALA A 12 -35.20 7.23 -10.59
C ALA A 12 -34.84 6.24 -11.73
N ASN A 13 -33.64 5.66 -11.63
CA ASN A 13 -33.10 4.63 -12.52
C ASN A 13 -34.02 3.40 -12.63
N ALA A 14 -33.96 2.75 -13.79
CA ALA A 14 -34.90 1.74 -14.28
C ALA A 14 -35.32 0.61 -13.31
N ALA A 15 -36.63 0.53 -13.08
CA ALA A 15 -37.47 -0.69 -13.04
C ALA A 15 -37.12 -1.85 -12.09
N THR A 16 -36.96 -1.60 -10.79
CA THR A 16 -37.23 -2.64 -9.79
C THR A 16 -38.72 -2.68 -9.47
N GLN A 17 -39.36 -3.81 -9.80
CA GLN A 17 -40.77 -4.05 -9.47
C GLN A 17 -40.85 -4.86 -8.18
N ALA A 18 -41.41 -4.27 -7.12
CA ALA A 18 -41.54 -4.93 -5.82
C ALA A 18 -43.01 -4.99 -5.35
N ARG A 19 -43.34 -6.03 -4.59
CA ARG A 19 -44.64 -6.16 -3.89
C ARG A 19 -44.53 -5.86 -2.40
N ARG A 20 -43.34 -6.05 -1.83
CA ARG A 20 -43.05 -5.89 -0.40
C ARG A 20 -42.26 -4.61 -0.22
N TYR A 21 -42.74 -3.74 0.64
CA TYR A 21 -42.05 -2.51 1.02
C TYR A 21 -41.98 -2.42 2.53
N PHE A 22 -40.86 -1.89 3.03
CA PHE A 22 -40.70 -1.51 4.42
C PHE A 22 -40.62 0.02 4.48
N ILE A 23 -41.41 0.62 5.34
CA ILE A 23 -41.57 2.07 5.48
C ILE A 23 -41.22 2.44 6.91
N THR A 24 -40.35 3.43 7.09
CA THR A 24 -40.08 4.05 8.39
C THR A 24 -40.50 5.52 8.33
N ILE A 25 -41.30 5.98 9.29
CA ILE A 25 -41.69 7.38 9.42
C ILE A 25 -41.22 7.89 10.79
N ASN A 26 -40.37 8.90 10.79
CA ASN A 26 -39.89 9.58 12.00
C ASN A 26 -40.86 10.72 12.34
N ASN A 27 -41.23 10.86 13.62
CA ASN A 27 -42.21 11.86 14.08
C ASN A 27 -43.55 11.82 13.31
N PRO A 28 -44.23 10.66 13.23
CA PRO A 28 -45.42 10.53 12.42
C PRO A 28 -46.57 11.38 12.97
N ASN A 29 -47.28 12.07 12.07
CA ASN A 29 -48.53 12.76 12.41
C ASN A 29 -49.75 11.86 12.13
N SER A 30 -50.91 12.24 12.68
CA SER A 30 -52.14 11.45 12.56
C SER A 30 -52.59 11.20 11.11
N ASN A 31 -52.30 12.11 10.19
CA ASN A 31 -52.68 11.97 8.78
C ASN A 31 -51.83 10.92 8.05
N GLU A 32 -50.55 10.78 8.42
CA GLU A 32 -49.64 9.78 7.83
C GLU A 32 -50.05 8.37 8.25
N ILE A 33 -50.40 8.17 9.52
CA ILE A 33 -50.93 6.90 10.02
C ILE A 33 -52.24 6.52 9.32
N TYR A 34 -53.13 7.49 9.15
CA TYR A 34 -54.38 7.29 8.42
C TYR A 34 -54.12 6.92 6.96
N SER A 35 -53.17 7.60 6.31
CA SER A 35 -52.78 7.33 4.93
C SER A 35 -52.23 5.91 4.75
N LEU A 36 -51.40 5.42 5.68
CA LEU A 36 -50.90 4.04 5.67
C LEU A 36 -52.04 3.02 5.78
N LYS A 37 -53.01 3.26 6.67
CA LYS A 37 -54.18 2.39 6.85
C LYS A 37 -55.12 2.39 5.65
N ALA A 38 -55.13 3.47 4.87
CA ALA A 38 -55.95 3.64 3.67
C ALA A 38 -55.32 3.08 2.39
N LEU A 39 -54.09 2.54 2.45
CA LEU A 39 -53.43 1.93 1.30
C LEU A 39 -54.23 0.71 0.80
N ASP A 40 -54.25 0.51 -0.52
CA ASP A 40 -54.74 -0.75 -1.12
C ASP A 40 -53.65 -1.82 -1.04
N TYR A 41 -53.73 -2.68 -0.02
CA TYR A 41 -52.74 -3.72 0.26
C TYR A 41 -53.37 -5.11 0.33
N LYS A 42 -52.51 -6.13 0.17
CA LYS A 42 -52.81 -7.52 0.50
C LYS A 42 -52.60 -7.80 1.99
N TYR A 43 -51.55 -7.24 2.57
CA TYR A 43 -51.21 -7.40 3.97
C TYR A 43 -50.38 -6.20 4.46
N ILE A 44 -50.60 -5.77 5.71
CA ILE A 44 -49.84 -4.68 6.33
C ILE A 44 -49.58 -4.98 7.81
N ILE A 45 -48.39 -4.66 8.30
CA ILE A 45 -48.05 -4.59 9.72
C ILE A 45 -47.60 -3.17 10.00
N ILE A 46 -48.12 -2.57 11.07
CA ILE A 46 -47.70 -1.25 11.54
C ILE A 46 -47.29 -1.41 13.00
N ALA A 47 -46.03 -1.10 13.30
CA ALA A 47 -45.48 -1.02 14.64
C ALA A 47 -45.21 0.45 14.99
N GLN A 48 -45.59 0.85 16.21
CA GLN A 48 -45.23 2.15 16.79
C GLN A 48 -44.14 1.93 17.81
N GLU A 49 -43.08 2.72 17.73
CA GLU A 49 -41.94 2.68 18.64
C GLU A 49 -41.64 4.08 19.14
N ILE A 50 -41.10 4.19 20.35
CA ILE A 50 -40.51 5.42 20.87
C ILE A 50 -39.02 5.15 21.02
N ALA A 51 -38.18 5.92 20.33
CA ALA A 51 -36.74 5.73 20.38
C ALA A 51 -36.23 5.90 21.82
N PRO A 52 -35.50 4.92 22.38
CA PRO A 52 -35.16 4.90 23.79
C PRO A 52 -34.21 6.03 24.22
N THR A 53 -33.40 6.55 23.29
CA THR A 53 -32.40 7.59 23.55
C THR A 53 -32.92 9.01 23.31
N THR A 54 -33.77 9.21 22.30
CA THR A 54 -34.23 10.55 21.88
C THR A 54 -35.69 10.83 22.23
N GLY A 55 -36.45 9.82 22.67
CA GLY A 55 -37.90 9.94 22.93
C GLY A 55 -38.76 10.18 21.69
N THR A 56 -38.16 10.10 20.50
CA THR A 56 -38.80 10.39 19.23
C THR A 56 -39.73 9.23 18.83
N PRO A 57 -41.01 9.48 18.52
CA PRO A 57 -41.90 8.44 18.00
C PRO A 57 -41.54 8.07 16.57
N HIS A 58 -41.59 6.78 16.28
CA HIS A 58 -41.31 6.17 15.00
C HIS A 58 -42.44 5.22 14.63
N ILE A 59 -42.73 5.13 13.33
CA ILE A 59 -43.56 4.05 12.79
C ILE A 59 -42.72 3.21 11.84
N HIS A 60 -42.77 1.90 12.06
CA HIS A 60 -42.23 0.89 11.16
C HIS A 60 -43.38 0.12 10.54
N CYS A 61 -43.45 0.09 9.22
CA CYS A 61 -44.55 -0.50 8.48
C CYS A 61 -44.04 -1.45 7.41
N LEU A 62 -44.46 -2.71 7.46
CA LEU A 62 -44.27 -3.67 6.38
C LEU A 62 -45.57 -3.75 5.58
N VAL A 63 -45.52 -3.45 4.28
CA VAL A 63 -46.68 -3.54 3.38
C VAL A 63 -46.42 -4.50 2.23
N LEU A 64 -47.38 -5.37 1.97
CA LEU A 64 -47.45 -6.26 0.81
C LEU A 64 -48.62 -5.84 -0.08
N PHE A 65 -48.34 -5.37 -1.29
CA PHE A 65 -49.35 -4.93 -2.25
C PHE A 65 -49.98 -6.08 -3.05
N ASN A 66 -51.23 -5.89 -3.50
CA ASN A 66 -51.98 -6.83 -4.36
C ASN A 66 -51.29 -7.04 -5.72
N ALA A 67 -50.75 -5.97 -6.30
CA ALA A 67 -49.95 -5.98 -7.52
C ALA A 67 -48.61 -5.30 -7.27
N ALA A 68 -47.59 -5.71 -8.01
CA ALA A 68 -46.25 -5.18 -7.81
C ALA A 68 -46.15 -3.75 -8.35
N LYS A 69 -45.67 -2.85 -7.50
CA LYS A 69 -45.56 -1.42 -7.79
C LYS A 69 -44.28 -1.18 -8.59
N ARG A 70 -44.36 -0.28 -9.57
CA ARG A 70 -43.22 0.17 -10.39
C ARG A 70 -42.78 1.53 -9.86
N ASN A 71 -41.46 1.73 -9.84
CA ASN A 71 -40.75 2.91 -9.34
C ASN A 71 -40.78 3.04 -7.80
N ILE A 72 -39.61 3.36 -7.23
CA ILE A 72 -39.54 3.92 -5.88
C ILE A 72 -40.21 5.28 -5.98
N ILE A 73 -41.29 5.47 -5.22
CA ILE A 73 -42.16 6.66 -5.37
C ILE A 73 -41.59 7.86 -4.61
N TYR A 74 -40.79 7.60 -3.56
CA TYR A 74 -40.05 8.58 -2.77
C TYR A 74 -38.99 7.86 -1.94
N GLU A 75 -37.74 8.32 -1.99
CA GLU A 75 -36.63 7.88 -1.13
C GLU A 75 -36.01 9.15 -0.54
N ASP A 76 -35.86 9.18 0.79
CA ASP A 76 -35.22 10.28 1.50
C ASP A 76 -34.10 9.69 2.38
N GLY A 77 -32.90 10.28 2.28
CA GLY A 77 -31.67 9.75 2.84
C GLY A 77 -30.69 9.15 1.82
N THR A 78 -29.46 8.90 2.24
CA THR A 78 -28.42 8.25 1.42
C THR A 78 -28.43 6.76 1.74
N ALA A 79 -28.63 5.90 0.73
CA ALA A 79 -28.54 4.45 0.91
C ALA A 79 -27.16 4.11 1.53
N PRO A 80 -27.10 3.40 2.67
CA PRO A 80 -25.85 3.16 3.40
C PRO A 80 -24.89 2.22 2.67
N HIS A 81 -25.31 1.62 1.57
CA HIS A 81 -24.51 0.74 0.74
C HIS A 81 -24.18 1.44 -0.58
N THR A 82 -23.06 2.16 -0.61
CA THR A 82 -22.33 2.31 -1.87
C THR A 82 -22.08 0.91 -2.42
N GLY A 83 -22.48 0.67 -3.66
CA GLY A 83 -22.11 -0.58 -4.33
C GLY A 83 -20.58 -0.73 -4.30
N ILE A 84 -20.10 -1.97 -4.35
CA ILE A 84 -18.65 -2.25 -4.39
C ILE A 84 -17.97 -1.43 -5.51
N GLY A 85 -18.66 -1.23 -6.64
CA GLY A 85 -18.18 -0.41 -7.76
C GLY A 85 -18.04 1.08 -7.42
N ASP A 86 -18.94 1.65 -6.61
CA ASP A 86 -18.86 3.07 -6.24
C ASP A 86 -17.80 3.31 -5.17
N THR A 87 -17.65 2.37 -4.23
CA THR A 87 -16.52 2.35 -3.28
C THR A 87 -15.18 2.30 -4.02
N PHE A 88 -15.05 1.44 -5.05
CA PHE A 88 -13.82 1.36 -5.84
C PHE A 88 -13.52 2.66 -6.61
N LYS A 89 -14.54 3.30 -7.20
CA LYS A 89 -14.36 4.61 -7.86
C LYS A 89 -13.89 5.68 -6.88
N GLN A 90 -14.47 5.71 -5.69
CA GLN A 90 -14.07 6.65 -4.63
C GLN A 90 -12.60 6.46 -4.27
N MET A 91 -12.17 5.22 -4.02
CA MET A 91 -10.77 4.92 -3.71
C MET A 91 -9.81 5.32 -4.83
N VAL A 92 -10.21 5.18 -6.10
CA VAL A 92 -9.39 5.68 -7.23
C VAL A 92 -9.21 7.20 -7.16
N GLN A 93 -10.24 7.95 -6.75
CA GLN A 93 -10.11 9.40 -6.57
C GLN A 93 -9.26 9.75 -5.36
N GLU A 94 -9.44 9.06 -4.23
CA GLU A 94 -8.61 9.22 -3.05
C GLU A 94 -7.13 8.97 -3.37
N ALA A 95 -6.83 7.92 -4.14
CA ALA A 95 -5.47 7.60 -4.58
C ALA A 95 -4.86 8.70 -5.45
N LYS A 96 -5.62 9.22 -6.42
CA LYS A 96 -5.19 10.36 -7.26
C LYS A 96 -4.94 11.63 -6.44
N ASN A 97 -5.69 11.81 -5.36
CA ASN A 97 -5.57 12.95 -4.46
C ASN A 97 -4.51 12.73 -3.35
N GLY A 98 -3.87 11.55 -3.29
CA GLY A 98 -2.89 11.22 -2.25
C GLY A 98 -3.49 10.99 -0.86
N THR A 99 -4.77 10.64 -0.77
CA THR A 99 -5.54 10.49 0.49
C THR A 99 -6.03 9.06 0.73
N ILE A 100 -5.63 8.11 -0.12
CA ILE A 100 -6.07 6.71 0.00
C ILE A 100 -5.58 6.08 1.32
N ASP A 101 -6.49 5.40 2.01
CA ASP A 101 -6.16 4.57 3.17
C ASP A 101 -5.44 3.28 2.72
N SER A 102 -4.14 3.20 2.99
CA SER A 102 -3.32 2.04 2.65
C SER A 102 -3.58 0.82 3.55
N ALA A 103 -4.26 1.00 4.69
CA ALA A 103 -4.59 -0.09 5.60
C ALA A 103 -5.92 -0.78 5.24
N CYS A 104 -6.72 -0.20 4.33
CA CYS A 104 -8.01 -0.78 3.98
C CYS A 104 -7.86 -2.06 3.13
N LEU A 105 -8.79 -3.01 3.33
CA LEU A 105 -8.77 -4.32 2.66
C LEU A 105 -8.70 -4.21 1.12
N MET A 106 -9.37 -3.21 0.56
CA MET A 106 -9.40 -2.99 -0.88
C MET A 106 -8.05 -2.49 -1.41
N TYR A 107 -7.33 -1.66 -0.65
CA TYR A 107 -5.98 -1.27 -1.00
C TYR A 107 -5.07 -2.49 -0.95
N CYS A 108 -5.05 -3.25 0.14
CA CYS A 108 -4.21 -4.44 0.28
C CYS A 108 -4.43 -5.45 -0.87
N ARG A 109 -5.68 -5.66 -1.28
CA ARG A 109 -6.01 -6.57 -2.38
C ARG A 109 -5.56 -6.07 -3.75
N TYR A 110 -5.59 -4.77 -3.98
CA TYR A 110 -5.30 -4.13 -5.27
C TYR A 110 -4.11 -3.17 -5.20
N GLU A 111 -3.18 -3.44 -4.29
CA GLU A 111 -2.09 -2.53 -3.93
C GLU A 111 -1.30 -2.08 -5.17
N ARG A 112 -0.88 -3.04 -6.00
CA ARG A 112 -0.13 -2.78 -7.25
C ARG A 112 -0.87 -1.86 -8.23
N PHE A 113 -2.20 -1.88 -8.22
CA PHE A 113 -2.99 -0.98 -9.04
C PHE A 113 -3.00 0.43 -8.43
N PHE A 114 -3.23 0.54 -7.12
CA PHE A 114 -3.29 1.82 -6.42
C PHE A 114 -1.94 2.53 -6.30
N GLN A 115 -0.84 1.79 -6.17
CA GLN A 115 0.53 2.31 -6.19
C GLN A 115 0.86 3.11 -7.47
N ARG A 116 0.10 2.93 -8.57
CA ARG A 116 0.27 3.71 -9.81
C ARG A 116 -0.16 5.16 -9.68
N PHE A 117 -1.04 5.46 -8.72
CA PHE A 117 -1.56 6.80 -8.46
C PHE A 117 -0.80 7.52 -7.34
N ILE A 118 -0.04 6.78 -6.52
CA ILE A 118 0.82 7.36 -5.49
C ILE A 118 1.94 8.13 -6.22
N PRO A 119 2.10 9.44 -5.96
CA PRO A 119 3.18 10.23 -6.55
C PRO A 119 4.52 9.58 -6.26
N LYS A 120 5.28 9.29 -7.31
CA LYS A 120 6.66 8.81 -7.15
C LYS A 120 7.51 10.00 -6.77
N THR A 121 8.31 9.87 -5.71
CA THR A 121 9.24 10.94 -5.37
C THR A 121 10.42 10.92 -6.35
N ASP A 122 11.05 12.07 -6.54
CA ASP A 122 12.34 12.15 -7.22
C ASP A 122 13.46 12.11 -6.17
N PHE A 123 13.39 11.14 -5.27
CA PHE A 123 14.44 10.91 -4.29
C PHE A 123 15.78 10.72 -5.01
N VAL A 124 16.75 11.56 -4.67
CA VAL A 124 18.14 11.43 -5.09
C VAL A 124 18.99 11.51 -3.84
N TYR A 125 19.86 10.53 -3.66
CA TYR A 125 20.80 10.58 -2.55
C TYR A 125 21.81 11.72 -2.78
N ASP A 126 21.83 12.70 -1.87
CA ASP A 126 22.50 13.98 -2.06
C ASP A 126 23.88 14.06 -1.39
N SER A 127 24.28 13.04 -0.64
CA SER A 127 25.59 12.93 0.00
C SER A 127 26.58 12.05 -0.80
N GLU A 128 27.78 11.86 -0.24
CA GLU A 128 28.82 10.98 -0.78
C GLU A 128 28.37 9.51 -0.77
N LEU A 129 28.48 8.82 -1.90
CA LEU A 129 28.00 7.43 -2.03
C LEU A 129 28.78 6.47 -1.10
N SER A 130 30.07 6.72 -0.91
CA SER A 130 30.92 6.01 0.06
C SER A 130 30.60 6.31 1.51
N SER A 131 29.62 7.19 1.79
CA SER A 131 29.09 7.33 3.15
C SER A 131 28.00 6.31 3.46
N LYS A 132 27.29 5.78 2.44
CA LYS A 132 26.21 4.80 2.63
C LYS A 132 26.47 3.40 2.08
N ASN A 133 27.39 3.26 1.12
CA ASN A 133 27.73 1.95 0.57
C ASN A 133 29.07 1.49 1.16
N ALA A 134 29.16 0.22 1.56
CA ALA A 134 30.36 -0.36 2.16
C ALA A 134 30.76 -1.67 1.47
N TRP A 135 32.05 -1.85 1.25
CA TRP A 135 32.66 -3.08 0.77
C TRP A 135 33.59 -3.62 1.86
N ILE A 136 33.20 -4.73 2.47
CA ILE A 136 33.95 -5.36 3.56
C ILE A 136 34.60 -6.62 3.02
N TYR A 137 35.92 -6.65 2.98
CA TYR A 137 36.67 -7.77 2.43
C TYR A 137 37.70 -8.33 3.40
N GLY A 138 38.24 -9.50 3.09
CA GLY A 138 39.29 -10.17 3.88
C GLY A 138 39.08 -11.68 3.92
N PRO A 139 39.94 -12.46 4.57
CA PRO A 139 39.86 -13.92 4.56
C PRO A 139 38.52 -14.50 5.03
N SER A 140 38.21 -15.73 4.64
CA SER A 140 37.07 -16.46 5.18
C SER A 140 37.15 -16.60 6.70
N ALA A 141 36.00 -16.69 7.37
CA ALA A 141 35.90 -16.86 8.83
C ALA A 141 36.46 -15.68 9.67
N THR A 142 36.61 -14.49 9.10
CA THR A 142 36.98 -13.28 9.86
C THR A 142 35.79 -12.55 10.50
N GLY A 143 34.56 -12.98 10.24
CA GLY A 143 33.36 -12.40 10.88
C GLY A 143 32.63 -11.31 10.08
N LYS A 144 32.99 -11.04 8.83
CA LYS A 144 32.36 -10.00 7.96
C LYS A 144 30.83 -10.05 7.94
N SER A 145 30.25 -11.23 7.68
CA SER A 145 28.79 -11.45 7.67
C SER A 145 28.13 -11.25 9.03
N ARG A 146 28.86 -11.55 10.12
CA ARG A 146 28.39 -11.35 11.49
C ARG A 146 28.40 -9.86 11.85
N LEU A 147 29.46 -9.15 11.49
CA LEU A 147 29.60 -7.71 11.70
C LEU A 147 28.41 -6.92 11.12
N VAL A 148 28.02 -7.20 9.86
CA VAL A 148 26.87 -6.52 9.23
C VAL A 148 25.55 -6.82 9.96
N ARG A 149 25.34 -8.07 10.38
CA ARG A 149 24.12 -8.47 11.09
C ARG A 149 24.04 -7.89 12.50
N GLU A 150 25.15 -7.84 13.22
CA GLU A 150 25.24 -7.21 14.54
C GLU A 150 25.03 -5.69 14.43
N TYR A 151 25.58 -5.05 13.40
CA TYR A 151 25.32 -3.64 13.07
C TYR A 151 23.83 -3.39 12.83
N ALA A 152 23.21 -4.14 11.93
CA ALA A 152 21.78 -4.00 11.64
C ALA A 152 20.93 -4.16 12.91
N LYS A 153 21.23 -5.19 13.72
CA LYS A 153 20.56 -5.43 15.00
C LYS A 153 20.73 -4.26 15.97
N SER A 154 21.93 -3.68 16.07
CA SER A 154 22.20 -2.52 16.94
C SER A 154 21.39 -1.27 16.56
N ARG A 155 21.03 -1.14 15.28
CA ARG A 155 20.25 -0.03 14.73
C ARG A 155 18.75 -0.30 14.66
N GLY A 156 18.32 -1.55 14.89
CA GLY A 156 16.95 -1.97 14.61
C GLY A 156 16.62 -2.03 13.11
N TYR A 157 17.62 -2.14 12.25
CA TYR A 157 17.46 -2.21 10.81
C TYR A 157 17.13 -3.62 10.34
N ARG A 158 16.29 -3.70 9.30
CA ARG A 158 16.02 -4.91 8.53
C ARG A 158 17.08 -5.07 7.46
N ILE A 159 17.38 -6.31 7.11
CA ILE A 159 18.33 -6.65 6.04
C ILE A 159 17.57 -7.35 4.93
N TYR A 160 17.69 -6.82 3.71
CA TYR A 160 17.39 -7.54 2.50
C TYR A 160 18.63 -8.33 2.05
N GLU A 161 18.55 -9.65 2.12
CA GLU A 161 19.60 -10.56 1.61
C GLU A 161 19.53 -10.61 0.08
N LYS A 162 20.23 -9.68 -0.57
CA LYS A 162 20.27 -9.54 -2.01
C LYS A 162 21.10 -10.68 -2.61
N LEU A 163 20.41 -11.63 -3.23
CA LEU A 163 21.06 -12.68 -3.99
C LEU A 163 21.93 -12.10 -5.13
N SER A 164 23.02 -12.80 -5.45
CA SER A 164 23.98 -12.46 -6.50
C SER A 164 23.43 -12.70 -7.92
N ASN A 165 22.30 -12.09 -8.23
CA ASN A 165 21.61 -12.11 -9.50
C ASN A 165 20.89 -10.77 -9.75
N LYS A 166 20.24 -10.61 -10.90
CA LYS A 166 19.57 -9.35 -11.26
C LYS A 166 18.23 -9.07 -10.54
N TRP A 167 17.65 -10.06 -9.87
CA TRP A 167 16.29 -9.97 -9.33
C TRP A 167 16.25 -9.32 -7.94
N TRP A 168 15.20 -8.54 -7.70
CA TRP A 168 14.89 -7.85 -6.44
C TRP A 168 13.59 -8.37 -5.83
N ASP A 169 13.34 -9.68 -5.97
CA ASP A 169 12.14 -10.31 -5.45
C ASP A 169 12.03 -10.09 -3.93
N ASN A 170 10.85 -9.70 -3.47
CA ASN A 170 10.50 -9.47 -2.07
C ASN A 170 11.26 -8.35 -1.34
N TYR A 171 12.00 -7.48 -2.03
CA TYR A 171 12.49 -6.25 -1.39
C TYR A 171 11.31 -5.37 -0.97
N ASP A 172 11.26 -5.01 0.31
CA ASP A 172 10.16 -4.31 0.98
C ASP A 172 10.66 -3.08 1.77
N GLY A 173 11.64 -2.39 1.20
CA GLY A 173 12.19 -1.16 1.78
C GLY A 173 13.04 -1.42 3.02
N GLU A 174 13.73 -2.56 3.09
CA GLU A 174 14.71 -2.82 4.14
C GLU A 174 15.85 -1.80 4.10
N GLU A 175 16.32 -1.40 5.27
CA GLU A 175 17.27 -0.30 5.43
C GLU A 175 18.68 -0.69 4.97
N ILE A 176 18.99 -1.99 4.95
CA ILE A 176 20.24 -2.55 4.46
C ILE A 176 19.95 -3.52 3.32
N VAL A 177 20.62 -3.30 2.19
CA VAL A 177 20.75 -4.28 1.11
C VAL A 177 22.12 -4.92 1.24
N LEU A 178 22.16 -6.22 1.56
CA LEU A 178 23.39 -6.98 1.76
C LEU A 178 23.57 -8.00 0.64
N ILE A 179 24.66 -7.93 -0.12
CA ILE A 179 25.12 -9.04 -0.95
C ILE A 179 26.29 -9.72 -0.24
N GLU A 180 26.12 -10.99 0.08
CA GLU A 180 27.14 -11.75 0.79
C GLU A 180 28.07 -12.52 -0.14
N ASP A 181 29.33 -12.58 0.27
CA ASP A 181 30.38 -13.44 -0.30
C ASP A 181 30.52 -13.30 -1.83
N LEU A 182 30.57 -12.07 -2.32
CA LEU A 182 30.81 -11.82 -3.75
C LEU A 182 32.23 -12.22 -4.14
N ASP A 183 32.38 -12.93 -5.25
CA ASP A 183 33.68 -13.26 -5.84
C ASP A 183 33.92 -12.52 -7.18
N PRO A 184 35.17 -12.47 -7.68
CA PRO A 184 35.50 -11.77 -8.93
C PRO A 184 34.72 -12.24 -10.16
N GLN A 185 34.35 -13.52 -10.27
CA GLN A 185 33.59 -14.03 -11.43
C GLN A 185 32.16 -13.49 -11.40
N VAL A 186 31.51 -13.54 -10.24
CA VAL A 186 30.16 -12.98 -10.07
C VAL A 186 30.16 -11.46 -10.22
N CYS A 187 31.19 -10.78 -9.71
CA CYS A 187 31.37 -9.34 -9.89
C CYS A 187 31.44 -8.95 -11.37
N LYS A 188 32.17 -9.71 -12.20
CA LYS A 188 32.22 -9.51 -13.66
C LYS A 188 30.84 -9.62 -14.31
N LEU A 189 29.99 -10.54 -13.86
CA LEU A 189 28.61 -10.69 -14.37
C LEU A 189 27.67 -9.57 -13.89
N LEU A 190 27.89 -9.05 -12.69
CA LEU A 190 27.01 -8.07 -12.05
C LEU A 190 27.51 -6.63 -12.15
N VAL A 191 28.63 -6.35 -12.82
CA VAL A 191 29.27 -5.02 -12.87
C VAL A 191 28.30 -3.88 -13.23
N HIS A 192 27.43 -4.08 -14.23
CA HIS A 192 26.44 -3.07 -14.62
C HIS A 192 25.36 -2.87 -13.54
N HIS A 193 24.96 -3.95 -12.89
CA HIS A 193 23.97 -3.92 -11.83
C HIS A 193 24.51 -3.28 -10.55
N ILE A 194 25.72 -3.63 -10.12
CA ILE A 194 26.36 -3.05 -8.94
C ILE A 194 26.55 -1.54 -9.12
N LYS A 195 26.96 -1.07 -10.32
CA LYS A 195 27.01 0.37 -10.62
C LYS A 195 25.65 1.04 -10.45
N LEU A 196 24.57 0.39 -10.87
CA LEU A 196 23.20 0.91 -10.79
C LEU A 196 22.68 0.92 -9.35
N TRP A 197 22.89 -0.16 -8.60
CA TRP A 197 22.41 -0.33 -7.22
C TRP A 197 23.17 0.55 -6.22
N ALA A 198 24.45 0.82 -6.48
CA ALA A 198 25.29 1.70 -5.67
C ALA A 198 25.14 3.19 -6.03
N ASP A 199 24.31 3.56 -7.00
CA ASP A 199 24.15 4.95 -7.44
C ASP A 199 23.14 5.74 -6.59
N ARG A 200 23.09 7.05 -6.79
CA ARG A 200 22.22 7.98 -6.07
C ARG A 200 20.81 8.10 -6.62
N TYR A 201 20.57 7.58 -7.82
CA TYR A 201 19.31 7.77 -8.54
C TYR A 201 18.36 6.58 -8.39
N PRO A 202 17.04 6.80 -8.43
CA PRO A 202 16.07 5.73 -8.52
C PRO A 202 16.31 4.88 -9.77
N PHE A 203 16.18 3.57 -9.64
CA PHE A 203 16.44 2.64 -10.72
C PHE A 203 15.29 1.66 -10.92
N ARG A 204 15.25 1.04 -12.09
CA ARG A 204 14.26 0.00 -12.41
C ARG A 204 14.81 -1.35 -11.96
N ALA A 205 14.28 -1.86 -10.86
CA ALA A 205 14.62 -3.17 -10.33
C ALA A 205 13.77 -4.25 -11.01
N GLU A 206 14.43 -5.31 -11.50
CA GLU A 206 13.75 -6.45 -12.09
C GLU A 206 13.20 -7.36 -10.98
N ILE A 207 11.96 -7.80 -11.13
CA ILE A 207 11.32 -8.82 -10.27
C ILE A 207 10.72 -9.89 -11.18
N LYS A 208 10.46 -11.08 -10.66
CA LYS A 208 9.84 -12.14 -11.47
C LYS A 208 8.52 -11.68 -12.07
N GLY A 209 8.45 -11.73 -13.40
CA GLY A 209 7.26 -11.33 -14.17
C GLY A 209 7.02 -9.82 -14.25
N GLY A 210 8.01 -8.98 -13.91
CA GLY A 210 7.84 -7.53 -14.01
C GLY A 210 9.05 -6.72 -13.57
N SER A 211 8.78 -5.49 -13.12
CA SER A 211 9.80 -4.57 -12.64
C SER A 211 9.16 -3.50 -11.77
N VAL A 212 9.90 -2.98 -10.79
CA VAL A 212 9.49 -1.88 -9.92
C VAL A 212 10.52 -0.75 -9.96
N ARG A 213 10.09 0.51 -9.78
CA ARG A 213 11.04 1.63 -9.60
C ARG A 213 11.39 1.68 -8.12
N LEU A 214 12.66 1.46 -7.77
CA LEU A 214 13.15 1.56 -6.40
C LEU A 214 13.90 2.87 -6.21
N GLU A 215 13.69 3.47 -5.05
CA GLU A 215 14.48 4.60 -4.56
C GLU A 215 15.66 4.06 -3.73
N PRO A 216 16.89 4.60 -3.87
CA PRO A 216 18.08 4.11 -3.16
C PRO A 216 18.13 4.51 -1.68
N ARG A 217 17.03 4.36 -0.95
CA ARG A 217 16.86 4.61 0.49
C ARG A 217 17.36 3.44 1.34
N PHE A 218 18.55 2.96 1.02
CA PHE A 218 19.19 1.85 1.72
C PHE A 218 20.70 2.03 1.76
N GLN A 219 21.32 1.47 2.79
CA GLN A 219 22.75 1.20 2.83
C GLN A 219 23.06 -0.03 1.98
N PHE A 220 23.98 0.09 1.03
CA PHE A 220 24.35 -1.03 0.17
C PHE A 220 25.66 -1.63 0.64
N ILE A 221 25.59 -2.81 1.25
CA ILE A 221 26.74 -3.46 1.86
C ILE A 221 27.07 -4.72 1.07
N VAL A 222 28.35 -4.88 0.76
CA VAL A 222 28.89 -6.10 0.17
C VAL A 222 29.91 -6.70 1.11
N THR A 223 29.85 -8.03 1.30
CA THR A 223 30.96 -8.78 1.88
C THR A 223 31.65 -9.62 0.80
N SER A 224 32.97 -9.76 0.90
CA SER A 224 33.77 -10.53 -0.06
C SER A 224 35.03 -11.10 0.59
N ASN A 225 35.65 -12.10 -0.03
CA ASN A 225 37.04 -12.46 0.30
C ASN A 225 38.08 -11.66 -0.50
N TYR A 226 37.63 -10.78 -1.39
CA TYR A 226 38.43 -10.06 -2.36
C TYR A 226 38.14 -8.55 -2.28
N SER A 227 39.17 -7.74 -2.48
CA SER A 227 39.04 -6.28 -2.59
C SER A 227 38.28 -5.87 -3.85
N LEU A 228 37.84 -4.62 -3.90
CA LEU A 228 37.24 -4.01 -5.09
C LEU A 228 38.19 -4.06 -6.29
N ALA A 229 39.49 -3.87 -6.06
CA ALA A 229 40.51 -3.91 -7.09
C ALA A 229 40.69 -5.32 -7.69
N GLU A 230 40.46 -6.37 -6.90
CA GLU A 230 40.47 -7.76 -7.37
C GLU A 230 39.16 -8.14 -8.07
N CYS A 231 38.04 -7.53 -7.67
CA CYS A 231 36.72 -7.81 -8.24
C CYS A 231 36.40 -7.04 -9.53
N PHE A 232 36.94 -5.82 -9.69
CA PHE A 232 36.60 -4.93 -10.79
C PHE A 232 37.82 -4.28 -11.43
N GLU A 233 37.91 -4.38 -12.74
CA GLU A 233 39.02 -3.87 -13.53
C GLU A 233 38.58 -2.67 -14.39
N GLY A 234 39.55 -1.85 -14.81
CA GLY A 234 39.34 -0.79 -15.80
C GLY A 234 38.41 0.35 -15.35
N PRO A 235 37.77 1.05 -16.31
CA PRO A 235 36.92 2.21 -16.02
C PRO A 235 35.72 1.89 -15.12
N ASP A 236 35.20 0.67 -15.22
CA ASP A 236 34.10 0.21 -14.38
C ASP A 236 34.54 0.01 -12.93
N GLY A 237 35.73 -0.57 -12.70
CA GLY A 237 36.32 -0.67 -11.36
C GLY A 237 36.52 0.70 -10.73
N ALA A 238 37.09 1.66 -11.46
CA ALA A 238 37.23 3.04 -10.97
C ALA A 238 35.87 3.70 -10.65
N ALA A 239 34.84 3.41 -11.45
CA ALA A 239 33.49 3.93 -11.21
C ALA A 239 32.79 3.29 -10.01
N ILE A 240 33.06 2.02 -9.71
CA ILE A 240 32.54 1.34 -8.53
C ILE A 240 33.31 1.78 -7.28
N ALA A 241 34.64 1.79 -7.32
CA ALA A 241 35.49 2.12 -6.18
C ALA A 241 35.12 3.46 -5.53
N ARG A 242 34.87 4.50 -6.34
CA ARG A 242 34.45 5.83 -5.81
C ARG A 242 33.07 5.84 -5.10
N ARG A 243 32.28 4.77 -5.21
CA ARG A 243 30.93 4.67 -4.63
C ARG A 243 30.90 3.94 -3.30
N PHE A 244 32.00 3.29 -2.89
CA PHE A 244 32.05 2.43 -1.71
C PHE A 244 33.10 2.95 -0.73
N ASP A 245 32.80 2.78 0.56
CA ASP A 245 33.81 2.73 1.62
C ASP A 245 34.38 1.32 1.68
N GLU A 246 35.68 1.17 1.44
CA GLU A 246 36.33 -0.15 1.42
C GLU A 246 37.02 -0.42 2.75
N TRP A 247 36.79 -1.61 3.31
CA TRP A 247 37.30 -2.02 4.62
C TRP A 247 37.87 -3.44 4.55
N GLU A 248 39.14 -3.58 4.95
CA GLU A 248 39.79 -4.88 5.10
C GLU A 248 39.58 -5.41 6.53
N MET A 249 39.21 -6.69 6.64
CA MET A 249 38.97 -7.39 7.89
C MET A 249 39.81 -8.68 7.92
N MET A 250 40.91 -8.64 8.67
CA MET A 250 41.89 -9.73 8.78
C MET A 250 41.61 -10.66 9.97
N SER A 251 40.86 -10.18 10.96
CA SER A 251 40.48 -10.91 12.16
C SER A 251 39.14 -10.41 12.73
N GLU A 252 38.54 -11.15 13.66
CA GLU A 252 37.35 -10.67 14.37
C GLU A 252 37.64 -9.42 15.21
N GLU A 253 38.87 -9.21 15.70
CA GLU A 253 39.25 -8.05 16.51
C GLU A 253 39.16 -6.74 15.71
N ASP A 254 39.33 -6.80 14.38
CA ASP A 254 39.19 -5.64 13.49
C ASP A 254 37.75 -5.09 13.50
N SER A 255 36.74 -5.89 13.89
CA SER A 255 35.37 -5.42 14.05
C SER A 255 35.24 -4.30 15.10
N LEU A 256 36.15 -4.24 16.07
CA LEU A 256 36.14 -3.24 17.15
C LEU A 256 36.60 -1.85 16.69
N SER A 257 37.41 -1.80 15.62
CA SER A 257 37.86 -0.54 15.02
C SER A 257 36.92 -0.05 13.91
N PHE A 258 36.01 -0.92 13.44
CA PHE A 258 35.03 -0.58 12.42
C PHE A 258 34.08 0.51 12.91
N THR A 259 34.13 1.67 12.25
CA THR A 259 33.24 2.78 12.57
C THR A 259 32.23 2.98 11.46
N TRP A 260 30.98 2.53 11.69
CA TRP A 260 29.87 2.79 10.78
C TRP A 260 29.59 4.29 10.71
N LYS A 261 29.71 4.87 9.51
CA LYS A 261 29.26 6.24 9.26
C LYS A 261 27.76 6.33 9.56
N SER A 262 27.35 7.35 10.30
CA SER A 262 25.93 7.62 10.50
C SER A 262 25.32 8.04 9.18
N VAL A 263 24.38 7.25 8.67
CA VAL A 263 23.63 7.56 7.45
C VAL A 263 22.18 7.77 7.84
N THR A 264 21.67 8.97 7.60
CA THR A 264 20.23 9.22 7.62
C THR A 264 19.68 8.84 6.26
N LEU A 265 18.67 7.96 6.22
CA LEU A 265 18.03 7.47 4.99
C LEU A 265 16.62 8.06 4.77
N ASP A 266 16.22 8.96 5.67
CA ASP A 266 14.93 9.65 5.77
C ASP A 266 14.64 10.56 4.56
#